data_AF-A0A396AHW0-F1
#
_entry.id   AF-A0A396AHW0-F1
#
_cell.length_a   1.000
_cell.length_b   1.000
_cell.length_c   1.000
_cell.angle_alpha   90.00
_cell.angle_beta   90.00
_cell.angle_gamma   90.00
#
_symmetry.space_group_name_H-M   'P 1'
#
loop_
_entity.id
_entity.type
_entity.pdbx_description
1 polymer ?
#
loop_
_entity_poly.entity_id
_entity_poly.type
_entity_poly.pdbx_seq_one_letter_code
_entity_poly.pdbx_strand_id
1 'polypeptide(L)'
;MGGVLQNTLDFGGYNYFTPEDLQTIIGAPANGLQNYHLYGKDGKEMSIKDGGFSQVDLLQDVDAYNISRLYNLAETKLYAAFEDYYNVSKHYKRRYHIFKQQLLKEFDADSIYAVAFRFAKQEIPILSGLFGLAFGKFNEEYIEIVAHAFEDKIETQISIEEYTA
;
A
#
# COMPACT_ATOMS: atom_id res chain seq x y z
N MET A 1 3.91 8.58 -4.39
CA MET A 1 4.42 9.03 -3.09
C MET A 1 5.95 9.02 -2.96
N GLY A 2 6.69 7.94 -3.23
CA GLY A 2 8.15 7.92 -3.00
C GLY A 2 9.01 8.80 -3.91
N GLY A 3 8.51 9.21 -5.09
CA GLY A 3 9.14 10.30 -5.82
C GLY A 3 9.09 11.64 -5.06
N VAL A 4 8.09 11.84 -4.21
CA VAL A 4 7.97 13.00 -3.31
C VAL A 4 8.82 12.80 -2.05
N LEU A 5 8.90 11.57 -1.52
CA LEU A 5 9.76 11.26 -0.37
C LEU A 5 11.25 11.44 -0.70
N GLN A 6 11.69 10.98 -1.87
CA GLN A 6 13.07 11.21 -2.34
C GLN A 6 13.36 12.71 -2.52
N ASN A 7 12.44 13.50 -3.11
CA ASN A 7 12.63 14.95 -3.20
C ASN A 7 12.69 15.62 -1.82
N THR A 8 11.90 15.13 -0.87
CA THR A 8 11.88 15.65 0.50
C THR A 8 13.23 15.43 1.20
N LEU A 9 13.84 14.27 0.97
CA LEU A 9 15.20 14.00 1.42
C LEU A 9 16.22 14.89 0.68
N ASP A 10 16.17 14.92 -0.65
CA ASP A 10 17.19 15.55 -1.50
C ASP A 10 17.19 17.09 -1.38
N PHE A 11 16.01 17.71 -1.23
CA PHE A 11 15.87 19.17 -1.21
C PHE A 11 15.50 19.74 0.15
N GLY A 12 14.71 19.01 0.94
CA GLY A 12 14.23 19.44 2.25
C GLY A 12 15.08 18.93 3.42
N GLY A 13 15.95 17.94 3.19
CA GLY A 13 16.79 17.31 4.21
C GLY A 13 16.03 16.46 5.23
N TYR A 14 14.72 16.25 5.05
CA TYR A 14 13.92 15.44 5.97
C TYR A 14 13.86 13.99 5.47
N ASN A 15 14.31 13.05 6.30
CA ASN A 15 14.30 11.63 5.96
C ASN A 15 13.01 10.95 6.44
N TYR A 16 12.06 10.75 5.53
CA TYR A 16 10.85 9.97 5.77
C TYR A 16 11.02 8.46 5.54
N PHE A 17 12.22 7.98 5.18
CA PHE A 17 12.51 6.56 5.01
C PHE A 17 12.86 5.89 6.34
N THR A 18 12.00 6.08 7.34
CA THR A 18 11.99 5.30 8.57
C THR A 18 10.80 4.34 8.52
N PRO A 19 10.87 3.15 9.15
CA PRO A 19 9.74 2.23 9.18
C PRO A 19 8.45 2.90 9.71
N GLU A 20 8.54 3.65 10.80
CA GLU A 20 7.38 4.29 11.44
C GLU A 20 6.72 5.36 10.56
N ASP A 21 7.54 6.22 9.93
CA ASP A 21 7.02 7.24 9.03
C ASP A 21 6.40 6.57 7.79
N LEU A 22 7.09 5.60 7.19
CA LEU A 22 6.58 4.88 6.01
C LEU A 22 5.29 4.12 6.32
N GLN A 23 5.17 3.45 7.47
CA GLN A 23 3.93 2.77 7.88
C GLN A 23 2.76 3.76 8.04
N THR A 24 3.05 4.97 8.53
CA THR A 24 2.07 6.05 8.70
C THR A 24 1.65 6.62 7.35
N ILE A 25 2.63 6.80 6.46
CA ILE A 25 2.48 7.34 5.11
C ILE A 25 1.73 6.36 4.19
N ILE A 26 2.07 5.07 4.24
CA ILE A 26 1.41 4.01 3.45
C ILE A 26 -0.01 3.85 3.97
N GLY A 27 -0.98 4.34 3.19
CA GLY A 27 -2.38 4.32 3.56
C GLY A 27 -2.67 5.27 4.72
N ALA A 28 -2.11 6.49 4.69
CA ALA A 28 -2.45 7.56 5.63
C ALA A 28 -3.93 7.98 5.46
N PRO A 29 -4.69 8.45 6.46
CA PRO A 29 -6.03 8.98 6.18
C PRO A 29 -5.98 10.15 5.18
N ALA A 30 -7.07 10.44 4.47
CA ALA A 30 -7.16 11.63 3.63
C ALA A 30 -6.82 12.87 4.48
N ASN A 31 -5.99 13.78 3.96
CA ASN A 31 -5.41 14.90 4.70
C ASN A 31 -4.48 14.52 5.88
N GLY A 32 -4.21 13.24 6.13
CA GLY A 32 -3.38 12.76 7.24
C GLY A 32 -1.93 13.24 7.18
N LEU A 33 -1.50 13.67 6.00
CA LEU A 33 -0.15 14.19 5.74
C LEU A 33 -0.06 15.71 5.83
N GLN A 34 -1.12 16.43 6.24
CA GLN A 34 -1.09 17.90 6.38
C GLN A 34 0.00 18.41 7.33
N ASN A 35 0.41 17.59 8.30
CA ASN A 35 1.46 17.92 9.26
C ASN A 35 2.88 17.58 8.78
N TYR A 36 3.03 16.95 7.61
CA TYR A 36 4.32 16.50 7.08
C TYR A 36 4.99 17.63 6.28
N HIS A 37 6.31 17.67 6.24
CA HIS A 37 7.07 18.66 5.47
C HIS A 37 7.47 18.04 4.13
N LEU A 38 6.54 18.04 3.16
CA LEU A 38 6.81 17.49 1.83
C LEU A 38 7.35 18.56 0.89
N TYR A 39 8.40 18.23 0.14
CA TYR A 39 9.04 19.16 -0.79
C TYR A 39 8.85 18.72 -2.24
N GLY A 40 8.55 19.70 -3.09
CA GLY A 40 8.49 19.52 -4.53
C GLY A 40 9.87 19.35 -5.17
N LYS A 41 9.89 18.98 -6.46
CA LYS A 41 11.12 18.88 -7.25
C LYS A 41 11.88 20.21 -7.39
N ASP A 42 11.22 21.33 -7.12
CA ASP A 42 11.79 22.67 -7.11
C ASP A 42 12.35 23.07 -5.73
N GLY A 43 12.33 22.15 -4.76
CA GLY A 43 12.81 22.35 -3.39
C GLY A 43 11.90 23.22 -2.53
N LYS A 44 10.69 23.57 -3.00
CA LYS A 44 9.72 24.31 -2.19
C LYS A 44 8.83 23.34 -1.43
N GLU A 45 8.51 23.71 -0.18
CA GLU A 45 7.51 22.98 0.59
C GLU A 45 6.16 23.05 -0.14
N MET A 46 5.53 21.89 -0.27
CA MET A 46 4.26 21.74 -0.97
C MET A 46 3.13 22.33 -0.14
N SER A 47 2.26 23.11 -0.78
CA SER A 47 1.06 23.66 -0.14
C SER A 47 0.00 22.58 0.15
N ILE A 48 -0.05 21.55 -0.70
CA ILE A 48 -0.89 20.37 -0.50
C ILE A 48 0.06 19.22 -0.17
N LYS A 49 -0.03 18.75 1.07
CA LYS A 49 0.83 17.69 1.59
C LYS A 49 0.17 16.31 1.54
N ASP A 50 -1.05 16.22 1.01
CA ASP A 50 -1.71 14.94 0.79
C ASP A 50 -1.04 14.21 -0.38
N GLY A 51 -0.19 13.24 -0.05
CA GLY A 51 0.60 12.47 -1.01
C GLY A 51 -0.19 11.43 -1.81
N GLY A 52 -1.51 11.36 -1.66
CA GLY A 52 -2.41 10.66 -2.58
C GLY A 52 -2.45 9.14 -2.47
N PHE A 53 -2.10 8.57 -1.32
CA PHE A 53 -2.30 7.15 -1.04
C PHE A 53 -2.88 7.00 0.36
N SER A 54 -4.20 6.97 0.43
CA SER A 54 -4.93 7.03 1.69
C SER A 54 -5.25 5.66 2.29
N GLN A 55 -5.63 5.60 3.56
CA GLN A 55 -6.12 4.38 4.20
C GLN A 55 -7.35 3.85 3.47
N VAL A 56 -8.20 4.76 3.00
CA VAL A 56 -9.39 4.44 2.21
C VAL A 56 -8.97 3.84 0.88
N ASP A 57 -7.95 4.39 0.21
CA ASP A 57 -7.43 3.83 -1.04
C ASP A 57 -6.87 2.42 -0.82
N LEU A 58 -6.09 2.19 0.24
CA LEU A 58 -5.58 0.86 0.58
C LEU A 58 -6.72 -0.14 0.82
N LEU A 59 -7.75 0.25 1.57
CA LEU A 59 -8.93 -0.59 1.81
C LEU A 59 -9.65 -0.92 0.50
N GLN A 60 -9.85 0.08 -0.36
CA GLN A 60 -10.52 -0.09 -1.65
C GLN A 60 -9.72 -0.99 -2.60
N ASP A 61 -8.40 -0.83 -2.66
CA ASP A 61 -7.52 -1.66 -3.49
C ASP A 61 -7.52 -3.12 -3.01
N VAL A 62 -7.47 -3.35 -1.69
CA VAL A 62 -7.55 -4.68 -1.09
C VAL A 62 -8.91 -5.33 -1.35
N ASP A 63 -10.00 -4.58 -1.19
CA ASP A 63 -11.35 -5.07 -1.46
C ASP A 63 -11.53 -5.41 -2.94
N ALA A 64 -11.11 -4.52 -3.83
CA ALA A 64 -11.17 -4.74 -5.28
C ALA A 64 -10.35 -5.97 -5.68
N TYR A 65 -9.13 -6.11 -5.17
CA TYR A 65 -8.30 -7.29 -5.39
C TYR A 65 -9.01 -8.56 -4.93
N ASN A 66 -9.48 -8.59 -3.68
CA ASN A 66 -10.16 -9.76 -3.13
C ASN A 66 -11.42 -10.14 -3.91
N ILE A 67 -12.25 -9.15 -4.26
CA ILE A 67 -13.46 -9.38 -5.05
C ILE A 67 -13.11 -9.98 -6.42
N SER A 68 -12.07 -9.47 -7.09
CA SER A 68 -11.62 -10.01 -8.37
C SER A 68 -11.10 -11.45 -8.29
N ARG A 69 -10.61 -11.88 -7.12
CA ARG A 69 -10.05 -13.22 -6.89
C ARG A 69 -11.06 -14.22 -6.33
N LEU A 70 -12.01 -13.76 -5.52
CA LEU A 70 -13.01 -14.62 -4.87
C LEU A 70 -14.22 -14.90 -5.76
N TYR A 71 -14.57 -13.99 -6.66
CA TYR A 71 -15.76 -14.11 -7.50
C TYR A 71 -15.39 -14.19 -8.97
N ASN A 72 -16.08 -15.06 -9.71
CA ASN A 72 -16.02 -15.06 -11.17
C ASN A 72 -16.84 -13.89 -11.73
N LEU A 73 -16.21 -12.74 -11.94
CA LEU A 73 -16.90 -11.54 -12.43
C LEU A 73 -17.42 -11.65 -13.87
N ALA A 74 -17.07 -12.71 -14.61
CA ALA A 74 -17.69 -13.01 -15.91
C ALA A 74 -19.11 -13.60 -15.77
N GLU A 75 -19.41 -14.21 -14.62
CA GLU A 75 -20.68 -14.92 -14.36
C GLU A 75 -21.49 -14.25 -13.25
N THR A 76 -20.83 -13.57 -12.31
CA THR A 76 -21.45 -12.86 -11.20
C THR A 76 -21.54 -11.37 -11.49
N LYS A 77 -22.75 -10.81 -11.43
CA LYS A 77 -22.95 -9.37 -11.55
C LYS A 77 -22.24 -8.64 -10.41
N LEU A 78 -21.57 -7.54 -10.71
CA LEU A 78 -20.74 -6.81 -9.75
C LEU A 78 -21.49 -6.40 -8.47
N TYR A 79 -22.74 -5.94 -8.56
CA TYR A 79 -23.53 -5.59 -7.38
C TYR A 79 -23.81 -6.81 -6.46
N ALA A 80 -23.94 -8.01 -7.03
CA ALA A 80 -24.17 -9.22 -6.26
C ALA A 80 -22.88 -9.67 -5.56
N ALA A 81 -21.73 -9.50 -6.22
CA ALA A 81 -20.43 -9.72 -5.59
C ALA A 81 -20.19 -8.74 -4.42
N PHE A 82 -20.54 -7.46 -4.61
CA PHE A 82 -20.45 -6.48 -3.53
C PHE A 82 -21.39 -6.79 -2.36
N GLU A 83 -22.65 -7.10 -2.64
CA GLU A 83 -23.62 -7.44 -1.59
C GLU A 83 -23.17 -8.66 -0.79
N ASP A 84 -22.71 -9.72 -1.47
CA ASP A 84 -22.18 -10.90 -0.78
C ASP A 84 -20.93 -10.54 0.04
N TYR A 85 -19.95 -9.85 -0.56
CA TYR A 85 -18.69 -9.52 0.10
C TYR A 85 -18.90 -8.68 1.36
N TYR A 86 -19.66 -7.59 1.27
CA TYR A 86 -19.80 -6.61 2.35
C TYR A 86 -20.87 -6.97 3.38
N ASN A 87 -21.97 -7.63 2.98
CA ASN A 87 -23.15 -7.80 3.85
C ASN A 87 -23.43 -9.24 4.27
N VAL A 88 -22.96 -10.25 3.52
CA VAL A 88 -23.29 -11.67 3.78
C VAL A 88 -22.08 -12.47 4.24
N SER A 89 -20.94 -12.28 3.59
CA SER A 89 -19.77 -13.12 3.73
C SER A 89 -18.86 -12.70 4.89
N LYS A 90 -18.20 -13.68 5.51
CA LYS A 90 -17.11 -13.43 6.46
C LYS A 90 -15.82 -12.92 5.80
N HIS A 91 -15.77 -12.86 4.47
CA HIS A 91 -14.58 -12.44 3.73
C HIS A 91 -14.21 -10.98 3.99
N TYR A 92 -15.18 -10.07 4.06
CA TYR A 92 -14.93 -8.67 4.42
C TYR A 92 -14.27 -8.54 5.80
N LYS A 93 -14.63 -9.37 6.78
CA LYS A 93 -14.01 -9.34 8.12
C LYS A 93 -12.57 -9.88 8.17
N ARG A 94 -12.10 -10.54 7.11
CA ARG A 94 -10.77 -11.15 7.03
C ARG A 94 -10.04 -10.66 5.78
N ARG A 95 -10.29 -9.43 5.34
CA ARG A 95 -9.88 -8.98 4.00
C ARG A 95 -8.38 -8.97 3.87
N TYR A 96 -7.66 -8.60 4.94
CA TYR A 96 -6.21 -8.52 4.91
C TYR A 96 -5.57 -9.91 5.02
N HIS A 97 -6.18 -10.86 5.76
CA HIS A 97 -5.73 -12.26 5.71
C HIS A 97 -5.88 -12.85 4.31
N ILE A 98 -7.03 -12.63 3.65
CA ILE A 98 -7.29 -13.16 2.30
C ILE A 98 -6.34 -12.50 1.29
N PHE A 99 -6.19 -11.18 1.37
CA PHE A 99 -5.27 -10.42 0.53
C PHE A 99 -3.85 -10.98 0.66
N LYS A 100 -3.33 -11.09 1.89
CA LYS A 100 -2.01 -11.67 2.17
C LYS A 100 -1.89 -13.07 1.56
N GLN A 101 -2.81 -13.99 1.86
CA GLN A 101 -2.75 -15.36 1.35
C GLN A 101 -2.75 -15.45 -0.18
N GLN A 102 -3.63 -14.70 -0.84
CA GLN A 102 -3.72 -14.71 -2.30
C GLN A 102 -2.52 -14.02 -2.95
N LEU A 103 -2.01 -12.94 -2.36
CA LEU A 103 -0.85 -12.23 -2.85
C LEU A 103 0.41 -13.11 -2.76
N LEU A 104 0.65 -13.75 -1.61
CA LEU A 104 1.77 -14.68 -1.42
C LEU A 104 1.73 -15.84 -2.41
N LYS A 105 0.53 -16.39 -2.66
CA LYS A 105 0.32 -17.44 -3.64
C LYS A 105 0.60 -16.99 -5.08
N GLU A 106 0.15 -15.79 -5.47
CA GLU A 106 0.34 -15.26 -6.82
C GLU A 106 1.82 -15.06 -7.14
N PHE A 107 2.60 -14.60 -6.16
CA PHE A 107 4.02 -14.26 -6.35
C PHE A 107 5.00 -15.35 -5.93
N ASP A 108 4.50 -16.51 -5.49
CA ASP A 108 5.30 -17.62 -4.94
C ASP A 108 6.34 -17.09 -3.92
N ALA A 109 5.81 -16.54 -2.83
CA ALA A 109 6.60 -15.86 -1.80
C ALA A 109 6.10 -16.23 -0.40
N ASP A 110 7.04 -16.25 0.56
CA ASP A 110 6.74 -16.63 1.94
C ASP A 110 6.28 -15.45 2.81
N SER A 111 6.46 -14.20 2.35
CA SER A 111 6.14 -13.01 3.13
C SER A 111 5.81 -11.79 2.28
N ILE A 112 5.10 -10.82 2.87
CA ILE A 112 4.75 -9.56 2.17
C ILE A 112 6.02 -8.76 1.88
N TYR A 113 6.99 -8.80 2.80
CA TYR A 113 8.31 -8.24 2.59
C TYR A 113 8.95 -8.80 1.30
N ALA A 114 8.96 -10.12 1.10
CA ALA A 114 9.58 -10.73 -0.08
C ALA A 114 8.91 -10.28 -1.38
N VAL A 115 7.58 -10.09 -1.36
CA VAL A 115 6.85 -9.51 -2.50
C VAL A 115 7.27 -8.05 -2.69
N ALA A 116 7.08 -7.19 -1.68
CA ALA A 116 7.36 -5.76 -1.76
C ALA A 116 8.81 -5.45 -2.14
N PHE A 117 9.78 -6.24 -1.67
CA PHE A 117 11.19 -6.13 -2.00
C PHE A 117 11.44 -6.30 -3.50
N ARG A 118 10.88 -7.34 -4.13
CA ARG A 118 11.00 -7.56 -5.60
C ARG A 118 10.43 -6.37 -6.39
N PHE A 119 9.31 -5.82 -5.90
CA PHE A 119 8.68 -4.65 -6.51
C PHE A 119 9.53 -3.38 -6.39
N ALA A 120 9.99 -3.07 -5.17
CA ALA A 120 10.83 -1.91 -4.88
C ALA A 120 12.18 -1.95 -5.61
N LYS A 121 12.76 -3.15 -5.78
CA LYS A 121 13.99 -3.39 -6.53
C LYS A 121 13.81 -3.41 -8.06
N GLN A 122 12.57 -3.28 -8.53
CA GLN A 122 12.23 -3.27 -9.95
C GLN A 122 12.49 -4.59 -10.69
N GLU A 123 12.38 -5.72 -10.00
CA GLU A 123 12.62 -7.05 -10.59
C GLU A 123 11.49 -7.51 -11.53
N ILE A 124 10.30 -6.91 -11.43
CA ILE A 124 9.14 -7.24 -12.26
C ILE A 124 8.78 -6.04 -13.15
N PRO A 125 9.29 -5.93 -14.39
CA PRO A 125 9.37 -4.66 -15.11
C PRO A 125 8.06 -3.84 -15.20
N ILE A 126 6.96 -4.48 -15.59
CA ILE A 126 5.67 -3.79 -15.76
C ILE A 126 5.06 -3.45 -14.41
N LEU A 127 5.03 -4.43 -13.49
CA LEU A 127 4.37 -4.29 -12.20
C LEU A 127 5.17 -3.37 -11.26
N SER A 128 6.49 -3.45 -11.28
CA SER A 128 7.40 -2.51 -10.63
C SER A 128 7.35 -1.11 -11.24
N GLY A 129 7.03 -0.98 -12.53
CA GLY A 129 6.74 0.30 -13.16
C GLY A 129 5.52 0.98 -12.53
N LEU A 130 4.40 0.25 -12.41
CA LEU A 130 3.18 0.73 -11.75
C LEU A 130 3.40 1.01 -10.26
N PHE A 131 4.09 0.11 -9.57
CA PHE A 131 4.50 0.31 -8.18
C PHE A 131 5.38 1.54 -8.03
N GLY A 132 6.32 1.77 -8.96
CA GLY A 132 7.15 2.97 -9.00
C GLY A 132 6.39 4.25 -9.31
N LEU A 133 5.25 4.17 -10.02
CA LEU A 133 4.35 5.32 -10.21
C LEU A 133 3.58 5.63 -8.92
N ALA A 134 3.01 4.62 -8.27
CA ALA A 134 2.24 4.78 -7.03
C ALA A 134 3.14 5.18 -5.85
N PHE A 135 4.24 4.44 -5.68
CA PHE A 135 5.11 4.51 -4.52
C PHE A 135 6.47 5.11 -4.80
N GLY A 136 6.82 5.47 -6.03
CA GLY A 136 8.13 6.04 -6.35
C GLY A 136 9.20 5.00 -6.64
N LYS A 137 10.31 5.46 -7.24
CA LYS A 137 11.54 4.68 -7.35
C LYS A 137 12.41 4.99 -6.14
N PHE A 138 12.97 3.95 -5.54
CA PHE A 138 13.76 4.05 -4.33
C PHE A 138 15.23 3.75 -4.61
N ASN A 139 16.13 4.45 -3.93
CA ASN A 139 17.55 4.10 -3.89
C ASN A 139 17.72 2.74 -3.18
N GLU A 140 18.78 2.01 -3.51
CA GLU A 140 19.04 0.66 -2.97
C GLU A 140 19.02 0.61 -1.43
N GLU A 141 19.55 1.65 -0.78
CA GLU A 141 19.59 1.77 0.68
C GLU A 141 18.22 1.83 1.37
N TYR A 142 17.15 2.20 0.63
CA TYR A 142 15.79 2.32 1.17
C TYR A 142 14.89 1.13 0.82
N ILE A 143 15.32 0.22 -0.05
CA ILE A 143 14.50 -0.90 -0.54
C ILE A 143 14.03 -1.79 0.61
N GLU A 144 14.94 -2.17 1.51
CA GLU A 144 14.59 -3.02 2.66
C GLU A 144 13.61 -2.34 3.60
N ILE A 145 13.82 -1.05 3.88
CA ILE A 145 12.96 -0.27 4.76
C ILE A 145 11.55 -0.17 4.19
N VAL A 146 11.43 0.10 2.89
CA VAL A 146 10.15 0.13 2.20
C VAL A 146 9.46 -1.22 2.27
N ALA A 147 10.17 -2.31 1.99
CA ALA A 147 9.60 -3.65 2.01
C ALA A 147 9.06 -4.05 3.39
N HIS A 148 9.80 -3.74 4.46
CA HIS A 148 9.33 -3.95 5.83
C HIS A 148 8.12 -3.08 6.17
N ALA A 149 8.12 -1.81 5.79
CA ALA A 149 6.99 -0.92 6.07
C ALA A 149 5.68 -1.43 5.44
N PHE A 150 5.73 -2.03 4.25
CA PHE A 150 4.56 -2.68 3.64
C PHE A 150 4.10 -3.93 4.40
N GLU A 151 5.04 -4.79 4.79
CA GLU A 151 4.72 -5.97 5.59
C GLU A 151 4.08 -5.59 6.92
N ASP A 152 4.75 -4.75 7.70
CA ASP A 152 4.28 -4.30 9.00
C ASP A 152 2.91 -3.63 8.92
N LYS A 153 2.66 -2.85 7.85
CA LYS A 153 1.35 -2.23 7.63
C LYS A 153 0.26 -3.27 7.46
N ILE A 154 0.47 -4.29 6.63
CA ILE A 154 -0.52 -5.36 6.40
C ILE A 154 -0.73 -6.19 7.68
N GLU A 155 0.34 -6.55 8.39
CA GLU A 155 0.23 -7.28 9.68
C GLU A 155 -0.49 -6.46 10.75
N THR A 156 -0.27 -5.14 10.79
CA THR A 156 -1.00 -4.24 11.69
C THR A 156 -2.48 -4.21 11.36
N GLN A 157 -2.86 -4.13 10.08
CA GLN A 157 -4.27 -4.17 9.68
C GLN A 157 -4.92 -5.50 10.02
N ILE A 158 -4.22 -6.62 9.83
CA ILE A 158 -4.66 -7.95 10.29
C ILE A 158 -4.92 -7.96 11.80
N SER A 159 -4.00 -7.39 12.59
CA SER A 159 -4.14 -7.34 14.04
C SER A 159 -5.35 -6.50 14.47
N ILE A 160 -5.62 -5.39 13.77
CA ILE A 160 -6.80 -4.55 13.99
C ILE A 160 -8.08 -5.31 13.63
N GLU A 161 -8.10 -6.04 12.51
CA GLU A 161 -9.24 -6.90 12.14
C GLU A 161 -9.54 -7.92 13.24
N GLU A 162 -8.52 -8.58 13.79
CA GLU A 162 -8.68 -9.57 14.85
C GLU A 162 -9.18 -8.97 16.18
N TYR A 163 -8.76 -7.74 16.50
CA TYR A 163 -9.22 -7.04 17.70
C TYR A 163 -10.67 -6.53 17.61
N THR A 164 -11.15 -6.27 16.38
CA THR A 164 -12.46 -5.65 16.13
C THR A 164 -13.54 -6.62 15.62
N ALA A 165 -13.20 -7.90 15.42
CA ALA A 165 -14.07 -8.96 14.92
C ALA A 165 -14.97 -9.61 15.97
#